data_AF-A0A376Y2S0-F1
#
_entry.id   AF-A0A376Y2S0-F1
#
_cell.length_a   1.000
_cell.length_b   1.000
_cell.length_c   1.000
_cell.angle_alpha   90.00
_cell.angle_beta   90.00
_cell.angle_gamma   90.00
#
_symmetry.space_group_name_H-M   'P 1'
#
loop_
_entity.id
_entity.type
_entity.pdbx_description
1 polymer ?
#
loop_
_entity_poly.entity_id
_entity_poly.type
_entity_poly.pdbx_seq_one_letter_code
_entity_poly.pdbx_strand_id
1 'polypeptide(L)'
;MADEITLGVFRPTAVYGPGDKELKPLFDWMLRGLLPRLGTPETQLSFLHVTDFAQAVGQWLSAETVQTQTYELCDGVAGGYDWQRVQQLVADVRCGSVRMVGIPLPLLTCLADISTALSRLAGKEPMLTRSKIRELTHADWSASNNRISEDINWFPGISLEHALRNGLF
;
A
#
# COMPACT_ATOMS: atom_id res chain seq x y z
N MET A 1 11.08 36.09 -17.29
CA MET A 1 11.68 34.97 -16.53
C MET A 1 10.51 34.13 -16.06
N ALA A 2 10.43 32.86 -16.45
CA ALA A 2 9.42 31.98 -15.87
C ALA A 2 9.79 31.80 -14.39
N ASP A 3 8.85 32.06 -13.48
CA ASP A 3 9.05 31.72 -12.07
C ASP A 3 9.38 30.22 -11.98
N GLU A 4 10.44 29.91 -11.24
CA GLU A 4 10.87 28.54 -11.02
C GLU A 4 9.90 27.91 -10.01
N ILE A 5 8.98 27.06 -10.50
CA ILE A 5 7.99 26.39 -9.65
C ILE A 5 8.67 25.25 -8.90
N THR A 6 8.63 25.28 -7.57
CA THR A 6 9.09 24.15 -6.75
C THR A 6 8.12 22.98 -6.85
N LEU A 7 8.65 21.78 -7.17
CA LEU A 7 7.83 20.60 -7.50
C LEU A 7 8.18 19.39 -6.60
N GLY A 8 7.22 18.93 -5.80
CA GLY A 8 7.30 17.67 -5.05
C GLY A 8 6.58 16.54 -5.76
N VAL A 9 7.27 15.44 -6.09
CA VAL A 9 6.69 14.24 -6.70
C VAL A 9 6.55 13.15 -5.65
N PHE A 10 5.33 12.89 -5.19
CA PHE A 10 5.05 11.87 -4.19
C PHE A 10 4.76 10.50 -4.83
N ARG A 11 5.45 9.47 -4.34
CA ARG A 11 5.31 8.07 -4.74
C ARG A 11 5.02 7.22 -3.51
N PRO A 12 3.80 7.30 -2.97
CA PRO A 12 3.44 6.46 -1.83
C PRO A 12 3.38 4.99 -2.27
N THR A 13 3.61 4.10 -1.31
CA THR A 13 3.39 2.67 -1.44
C THR A 13 1.89 2.35 -1.38
N ALA A 14 1.48 1.13 -1.01
CA ALA A 14 0.06 0.78 -0.94
C ALA A 14 -0.66 1.65 0.10
N VAL A 15 -1.37 2.68 -0.37
CA VAL A 15 -2.12 3.60 0.48
C VAL A 15 -3.44 2.96 0.88
N TYR A 16 -3.70 2.90 2.18
CA TYR A 16 -4.93 2.36 2.74
C TYR A 16 -5.51 3.30 3.80
N GLY A 17 -6.79 3.11 4.12
CA GLY A 17 -7.46 3.87 5.18
C GLY A 17 -8.98 3.84 5.02
N PRO A 18 -9.72 4.52 5.91
CA PRO A 18 -11.17 4.50 5.91
C PRO A 18 -11.76 4.89 4.54
N GLY A 19 -12.55 3.97 3.97
CA GLY A 19 -13.20 4.16 2.66
C GLY A 19 -12.45 3.55 1.48
N ASP A 20 -11.29 2.94 1.71
CA ASP A 20 -10.64 2.11 0.70
C ASP A 20 -11.53 0.90 0.37
N LYS A 21 -11.70 0.64 -0.92
CA LYS A 21 -12.48 -0.48 -1.45
C LYS A 21 -11.59 -1.60 -1.96
N GLU A 22 -10.31 -1.33 -2.22
CA GLU A 22 -9.37 -2.25 -2.84
C GLU A 22 -8.63 -3.08 -1.80
N LEU A 23 -8.02 -2.47 -0.77
CA LEU A 23 -7.29 -3.21 0.27
C LEU A 23 -8.19 -3.65 1.43
N LYS A 24 -9.33 -3.00 1.62
CA LYS A 24 -10.26 -3.38 2.69
C LYS A 24 -10.67 -4.87 2.64
N PRO A 25 -11.07 -5.46 1.50
CA PRO A 25 -11.35 -6.89 1.43
C PRO A 25 -10.15 -7.72 1.86
N LEU A 26 -8.94 -7.37 1.40
CA LEU A 26 -7.71 -8.07 1.76
C LEU A 26 -7.52 -8.10 3.29
N PHE A 27 -7.65 -6.94 3.95
CA PHE A 27 -7.53 -6.85 5.41
C PHE A 27 -8.66 -7.57 6.16
N ASP A 28 -9.90 -7.51 5.65
CA ASP A 28 -11.03 -8.28 6.22
C ASP A 28 -10.74 -9.80 6.17
N TRP A 29 -10.19 -10.32 5.07
CA TRP A 29 -9.78 -11.72 4.94
C TRP A 29 -8.62 -12.07 5.88
N MET A 30 -7.63 -11.19 6.01
CA MET A 30 -6.51 -11.35 6.95
C MET A 30 -7.01 -11.50 8.39
N LEU A 31 -7.91 -10.64 8.84
CA LEU A 31 -8.49 -10.70 10.19
C LEU A 31 -9.35 -11.96 10.41
N ARG A 32 -9.97 -12.49 9.34
CA ARG A 32 -10.64 -13.80 9.34
C ARG A 32 -9.69 -15.00 9.34
N GLY A 33 -8.38 -14.77 9.30
CA GLY A 33 -7.34 -15.81 9.35
C GLY A 33 -6.92 -16.34 7.99
N LEU A 34 -7.19 -15.62 6.90
CA LEU A 34 -6.74 -15.97 5.55
C LEU A 34 -5.87 -14.87 4.94
N LEU A 35 -4.62 -15.20 4.63
CA LEU A 35 -3.69 -14.30 3.95
C LEU A 35 -3.50 -14.76 2.49
N PRO A 36 -4.15 -14.12 1.51
CA PRO A 36 -3.87 -14.41 0.10
C PRO A 36 -2.49 -13.86 -0.27
N ARG A 37 -1.57 -14.75 -0.59
CA ARG A 37 -0.22 -14.40 -1.05
C ARG A 37 -0.24 -14.23 -2.56
N LEU A 38 0.17 -13.04 -3.01
CA LEU A 38 0.37 -12.69 -4.41
C LEU A 38 1.87 -12.64 -4.71
N GLY A 39 2.27 -12.89 -5.96
CA GLY A 39 3.70 -12.87 -6.33
C GLY A 39 4.52 -13.99 -5.68
N THR A 40 5.80 -13.74 -5.47
CA THR A 40 6.76 -14.73 -4.96
C THR A 40 6.84 -14.69 -3.43
N PRO A 41 7.31 -15.77 -2.77
CA PRO A 41 7.52 -15.77 -1.32
C PRO A 41 8.46 -14.65 -0.82
N GLU A 42 9.39 -14.20 -1.66
CA GLU A 42 10.40 -13.19 -1.34
C GLU A 42 9.92 -11.76 -1.56
N THR A 43 8.67 -11.59 -2.02
CA THR A 43 8.12 -10.26 -2.33
C THR A 43 8.11 -9.37 -1.09
N GLN A 44 8.67 -8.17 -1.22
CA GLN A 44 8.60 -7.13 -0.19
C GLN A 44 7.38 -6.25 -0.43
N LEU A 45 6.61 -6.01 0.62
CA LEU A 45 5.43 -5.17 0.64
C LEU A 45 5.68 -3.95 1.51
N SER A 46 5.09 -2.82 1.15
CA SER A 46 5.05 -1.65 2.03
C SER A 46 3.68 -1.02 1.96
N PHE A 47 3.26 -0.45 3.09
CA PHE A 47 1.95 0.16 3.24
C PHE A 47 2.13 1.58 3.76
N LEU A 48 1.13 2.42 3.52
CA LEU A 48 1.07 3.76 4.09
C LEU A 48 -0.38 4.11 4.44
N HIS A 49 -0.62 4.59 5.64
CA HIS A 49 -1.96 5.03 6.00
C HIS A 49 -2.28 6.39 5.32
N VAL A 50 -3.52 6.56 4.86
CA VAL A 50 -3.96 7.75 4.11
C VAL A 50 -3.82 9.04 4.92
N THR A 51 -4.02 8.98 6.24
CA THR A 51 -3.84 10.15 7.12
C THR A 51 -2.38 10.58 7.18
N ASP A 52 -1.45 9.62 7.27
CA ASP A 52 -0.02 9.90 7.27
C ASP A 52 0.41 10.49 5.94
N PHE A 53 -0.12 9.96 4.82
CA PHE A 53 0.14 10.50 3.51
C PHE A 53 -0.37 11.94 3.34
N ALA A 54 -1.61 12.21 3.76
CA ALA A 54 -2.18 13.54 3.72
C ALA A 54 -1.40 14.53 4.61
N GLN A 55 -0.95 14.07 5.78
CA GLN A 55 -0.10 14.85 6.67
C GLN A 55 1.25 15.18 6.01
N ALA A 56 1.88 14.22 5.33
CA ALA A 56 3.14 14.44 4.62
C ALA A 56 3.02 15.54 3.56
N VAL A 57 1.98 15.47 2.74
CA VAL A 57 1.70 16.47 1.70
C VAL A 57 1.37 17.83 2.32
N GLY A 58 0.55 17.86 3.37
CA GLY A 58 0.19 19.11 4.06
C GLY A 58 1.40 19.79 4.71
N GLN A 59 2.29 19.01 5.34
CA GLN A 59 3.54 19.54 5.91
C GLN A 59 4.47 20.04 4.82
N TRP A 60 4.63 19.31 3.72
CA TRP A 60 5.44 19.74 2.58
C TRP A 60 4.94 21.06 1.99
N LEU A 61 3.63 21.22 1.81
CA LEU A 61 3.04 22.46 1.31
C LEU A 61 3.19 23.65 2.28
N SER A 62 3.38 23.38 3.56
CA SER A 62 3.48 24.41 4.61
C SER A 62 4.92 24.73 5.01
N ALA A 63 5.90 24.01 4.48
CA ALA A 63 7.30 24.19 4.82
C ALA A 63 7.88 25.45 4.14
N GLU A 64 8.70 26.20 4.89
CA GLU A 64 9.30 27.47 4.41
C GLU A 64 10.29 27.25 3.26
N THR A 65 11.01 26.13 3.30
CA THR A 65 11.96 25.71 2.27
C THR A 65 11.68 24.26 1.91
N VAL A 66 11.33 24.03 0.65
CA VAL A 66 11.17 22.69 0.07
C VAL A 66 12.00 22.54 -1.18
N GLN A 67 12.45 21.32 -1.44
CA GLN A 67 13.25 20.99 -2.61
C GLN A 67 12.38 20.46 -3.74
N THR A 68 12.79 20.70 -4.98
CA THR A 68 12.20 20.02 -6.13
C THR A 68 12.73 18.58 -6.17
N GLN A 69 11.95 17.63 -5.67
CA GLN A 69 12.42 16.26 -5.47
C GLN A 69 11.29 15.22 -5.55
N THR A 70 11.68 13.96 -5.67
CA THR A 70 10.78 12.81 -5.58
C THR A 70 10.85 12.20 -4.18
N TYR A 71 9.70 11.98 -3.56
CA TYR A 71 9.56 11.39 -2.24
C TYR A 71 8.85 10.04 -2.34
N GLU A 72 9.49 8.99 -1.85
CA GLU A 72 8.88 7.67 -1.65
C GLU A 72 8.36 7.61 -0.22
N LEU A 73 7.17 7.04 -0.01
CA LEU A 73 6.53 7.06 1.31
C LEU A 73 5.97 5.68 1.71
N CYS A 74 6.32 5.26 2.92
CA CYS A 74 5.82 4.06 3.61
C CYS A 74 5.60 4.33 5.10
N ASP A 75 5.06 3.34 5.80
CA ASP A 75 4.81 3.34 7.24
C ASP A 75 6.07 3.23 8.13
N GLY A 76 7.26 3.34 7.54
CA GLY A 76 8.53 3.45 8.27
C GLY A 76 9.18 2.10 8.60
N VAL A 77 8.64 0.98 8.10
CA VAL A 77 9.27 -0.32 8.26
C VAL A 77 10.43 -0.49 7.28
N ALA A 78 11.65 -0.53 7.81
CA ALA A 78 12.87 -0.71 7.02
C ALA A 78 12.82 -2.02 6.21
N GLY A 79 13.02 -1.91 4.89
CA GLY A 79 12.94 -3.04 3.95
C GLY A 79 11.52 -3.54 3.66
N GLY A 80 10.50 -2.97 4.30
CA GLY A 80 9.10 -3.40 4.17
C GLY A 80 8.78 -4.70 4.91
N TYR A 81 7.78 -5.40 4.41
CA TYR A 81 7.20 -6.61 4.96
C TYR A 81 7.31 -7.75 3.94
N ASP A 82 7.98 -8.83 4.31
CA ASP A 82 7.78 -10.10 3.63
C ASP A 82 6.44 -10.73 4.05
N TRP A 83 6.02 -11.76 3.31
CA TRP A 83 4.76 -12.44 3.58
C TRP A 83 4.69 -13.12 4.95
N GLN A 84 5.82 -13.58 5.50
CA GLN A 84 5.86 -14.23 6.81
C GLN A 84 5.65 -13.20 7.93
N ARG A 85 6.25 -12.01 7.79
CA ARG A 85 6.09 -10.88 8.68
C ARG A 85 4.64 -10.38 8.68
N VAL A 86 4.02 -10.27 7.51
CA VAL A 86 2.58 -9.95 7.42
C VAL A 86 1.74 -11.02 8.11
N GLN A 87 2.01 -12.30 7.85
CA GLN A 87 1.29 -13.42 8.47
C GLN A 87 1.37 -13.38 10.00
N GLN A 88 2.57 -13.17 10.54
CA GLN A 88 2.82 -13.11 11.98
C GLN A 88 2.13 -11.90 12.60
N LEU A 89 2.28 -10.72 12.00
CA LEU A 89 1.63 -9.49 12.45
C LEU A 89 0.11 -9.69 12.53
N VAL A 90 -0.51 -10.21 11.47
CA VAL A 90 -1.95 -10.47 11.46
C VAL A 90 -2.35 -11.49 12.51
N ALA A 91 -1.56 -12.56 12.70
CA ALA A 91 -1.82 -13.58 13.72
C ALA A 91 -1.82 -13.00 15.14
N ASP A 92 -0.90 -12.09 15.42
CA ASP A 92 -0.78 -11.39 16.70
C ASP A 92 -1.91 -10.38 16.91
N VAL A 93 -2.32 -9.68 15.85
CA VAL A 93 -3.46 -8.74 15.88
C VAL A 93 -4.77 -9.45 16.19
N ARG A 94 -5.01 -10.60 15.54
CA ARG A 94 -6.27 -11.35 15.69
C ARG A 94 -6.27 -12.37 16.83
N CYS A 95 -5.13 -12.55 17.52
CA CYS A 95 -4.92 -13.57 18.54
C CYS A 95 -5.22 -15.00 18.05
N GLY A 96 -4.72 -15.39 16.88
CA GLY A 96 -4.89 -16.76 16.38
C GLY A 96 -4.27 -17.01 15.00
N SER A 97 -4.16 -18.28 14.61
CA SER A 97 -3.46 -18.69 13.39
C SER A 97 -4.02 -18.05 12.10
N VAL A 98 -3.11 -17.65 11.21
CA VAL A 98 -3.43 -17.17 9.86
C VAL A 98 -2.93 -18.17 8.84
N ARG A 99 -3.80 -18.61 7.93
CA ARG A 99 -3.43 -19.48 6.82
C ARG A 99 -3.03 -18.65 5.61
N MET A 100 -1.77 -18.74 5.22
CA MET A 100 -1.28 -18.16 3.98
C MET A 100 -1.66 -19.06 2.78
N VAL A 101 -2.29 -18.48 1.76
CA VAL A 101 -2.72 -19.17 0.55
C VAL A 101 -2.15 -18.47 -0.68
N GLY A 102 -1.24 -19.13 -1.38
CA GLY A 102 -0.70 -18.61 -2.65
C GLY A 102 -1.75 -18.64 -3.75
N ILE A 103 -1.97 -17.49 -4.38
CA ILE A 103 -2.87 -17.39 -5.53
C ILE A 103 -2.05 -17.49 -6.81
N PRO A 104 -2.28 -18.51 -7.67
CA PRO A 104 -1.57 -18.64 -8.93
C PRO A 104 -1.83 -17.45 -9.87
N LEU A 105 -0.78 -16.95 -10.53
CA LEU A 105 -0.89 -15.86 -11.52
C LEU A 105 -1.94 -16.12 -12.64
N PRO A 106 -2.09 -17.35 -13.18
CA PRO A 106 -3.13 -17.62 -14.16
C PRO A 106 -4.55 -17.40 -13.62
N LEU A 107 -4.78 -17.72 -12.33
CA LEU A 107 -6.08 -17.49 -11.68
C LEU A 107 -6.35 -16.00 -11.55
N LEU A 108 -5.37 -15.20 -11.11
CA LEU A 108 -5.49 -13.74 -11.06
C LEU A 108 -5.80 -13.16 -12.44
N THR A 109 -5.09 -13.62 -13.48
CA THR A 109 -5.27 -13.15 -14.87
C THR A 109 -6.67 -13.47 -15.38
N CYS A 110 -7.18 -14.68 -15.11
CA CYS A 110 -8.54 -15.06 -15.46
C CYS A 110 -9.58 -14.19 -14.75
N LEU A 111 -9.40 -13.93 -13.44
CA LEU A 111 -10.28 -13.05 -12.67
C LEU A 111 -10.27 -11.61 -13.20
N ALA A 112 -9.10 -11.08 -13.61
CA ALA A 112 -9.01 -9.76 -14.21
C ALA A 112 -9.66 -9.67 -15.59
N ASP A 113 -9.57 -10.72 -16.40
CA ASP A 113 -10.21 -10.74 -17.72
C ASP A 113 -11.74 -10.78 -17.58
N ILE A 114 -12.26 -11.59 -16.63
CA ILE A 114 -13.69 -11.66 -16.31
C ILE A 114 -14.18 -10.33 -15.74
N SER A 115 -13.48 -9.75 -14.76
CA SER A 115 -13.86 -8.47 -14.16
C SER A 115 -13.88 -7.35 -15.20
N THR A 116 -12.89 -7.30 -16.09
CA THR A 116 -12.81 -6.29 -17.16
C THR A 116 -13.95 -6.46 -18.16
N ALA A 117 -14.28 -7.69 -18.55
CA ALA A 117 -15.39 -7.96 -19.45
C ALA A 117 -16.75 -7.55 -18.84
N LEU A 118 -17.01 -7.91 -17.59
CA LEU A 118 -18.24 -7.55 -16.87
C LEU A 118 -18.34 -6.04 -16.63
N SER A 119 -17.23 -5.37 -16.30
CA SER A 119 -17.21 -3.94 -15.99
C SER A 119 -17.43 -3.08 -17.23
N ARG A 120 -16.92 -3.52 -18.40
CA ARG A 120 -17.24 -2.91 -19.71
C ARG A 120 -18.73 -2.98 -20.05
N LEU A 121 -19.39 -4.10 -19.72
CA LEU A 121 -20.83 -4.26 -19.92
C LEU A 121 -21.65 -3.42 -18.92
N ALA A 122 -21.14 -3.20 -17.71
CA ALA A 122 -21.81 -2.46 -16.65
C ALA A 122 -21.49 -0.95 -16.61
N GLY A 123 -20.59 -0.45 -17.46
CA GLY A 123 -20.14 0.94 -17.45
C GLY A 123 -19.38 1.34 -16.17
N LYS A 124 -18.78 0.37 -15.48
CA LYS A 124 -18.01 0.57 -14.25
C LYS A 124 -16.52 0.36 -14.51
N GLU A 125 -15.67 0.90 -13.66
CA GLU A 125 -14.24 0.59 -13.69
C GLU A 125 -13.96 -0.76 -13.01
N PRO A 126 -13.23 -1.68 -13.66
CA PRO A 126 -12.84 -2.95 -13.05
C PRO A 126 -11.79 -2.73 -11.96
N MET A 127 -12.06 -3.21 -10.74
CA MET A 127 -11.12 -3.17 -9.60
C MET A 127 -9.82 -3.93 -9.89
N LEU A 128 -9.92 -5.11 -10.55
CA LEU A 128 -8.77 -5.93 -10.91
C LEU A 128 -8.51 -5.87 -12.42
N THR A 129 -7.42 -5.22 -12.83
CA THR A 129 -6.95 -5.17 -14.23
C THR A 129 -5.63 -5.92 -14.42
N ARG A 130 -5.27 -6.23 -15.66
CA ARG A 130 -3.94 -6.81 -15.97
C ARG A 130 -2.78 -5.93 -15.51
N SER A 131 -2.95 -4.61 -15.54
CA SER A 131 -1.95 -3.68 -14.98
C SER A 131 -1.83 -3.84 -13.47
N LYS A 132 -2.98 -3.93 -12.78
CA LYS A 132 -3.03 -4.15 -11.33
C LYS A 132 -2.41 -5.49 -10.93
N ILE A 133 -2.55 -6.54 -11.73
CA ILE A 133 -1.85 -7.81 -11.48
C ILE A 133 -0.33 -7.61 -11.51
N ARG A 134 0.21 -6.93 -12.52
CA ARG A 134 1.65 -6.68 -12.62
C ARG A 134 2.17 -5.90 -11.41
N GLU A 135 1.39 -4.94 -10.94
CA GLU A 135 1.65 -4.19 -9.71
C GLU A 135 1.64 -5.11 -8.48
N LEU A 136 0.57 -5.89 -8.28
CA LEU A 136 0.40 -6.80 -7.14
C LEU A 136 1.42 -7.96 -7.11
N THR A 137 2.02 -8.32 -8.24
CA THR A 137 3.04 -9.36 -8.32
C THR A 137 4.46 -8.82 -8.46
N HIS A 138 4.65 -7.51 -8.35
CA HIS A 138 5.99 -6.92 -8.35
C HIS A 138 6.76 -7.38 -7.10
N ALA A 139 8.04 -7.68 -7.26
CA ALA A 139 8.84 -8.36 -6.24
C ALA A 139 9.28 -7.44 -5.09
N ASP A 140 9.38 -6.14 -5.33
CA ASP A 140 9.92 -5.22 -4.33
C ASP A 140 9.14 -3.91 -4.29
N TRP A 141 8.29 -3.78 -3.27
CA TRP A 141 7.60 -2.54 -2.92
C TRP A 141 8.23 -1.85 -1.71
N SER A 142 9.48 -2.15 -1.36
CA SER A 142 10.19 -1.41 -0.33
C SER A 142 10.32 0.07 -0.73
N ALA A 143 10.20 0.95 0.25
CA ALA A 143 10.30 2.39 0.05
C ALA A 143 11.03 3.03 1.23
N SER A 144 11.66 4.19 0.98
CA SER A 144 12.41 4.93 1.97
C SER A 144 11.88 6.34 2.16
N ASN A 145 11.56 6.68 3.41
CA ASN A 145 11.12 8.01 3.82
C ASN A 145 12.28 9.02 3.96
N ASN A 146 13.54 8.61 3.79
CA ASN A 146 14.72 9.43 4.15
C ASN A 146 14.66 10.84 3.55
N ARG A 147 14.30 10.98 2.27
CA ARG A 147 14.25 12.28 1.59
C ARG A 147 13.25 13.24 2.22
N ILE A 148 12.04 12.75 2.53
CA ILE A 148 11.01 13.60 3.10
C ILE A 148 11.30 13.88 4.58
N SER A 149 11.92 12.95 5.28
CA SER A 149 12.39 13.16 6.66
C SER A 149 13.54 14.17 6.72
N GLU A 150 14.47 14.16 5.77
CA GLU A 150 15.55 15.13 5.68
C GLU A 150 15.04 16.54 5.35
N ASP A 151 14.06 16.64 4.44
CA ASP A 151 13.56 17.94 3.96
C ASP A 151 12.58 18.62 4.94
N ILE A 152 11.66 17.86 5.54
CA ILE A 152 10.57 18.44 6.35
C ILE A 152 10.40 17.75 7.72
N ASN A 153 11.33 16.90 8.12
CA ASN A 153 11.29 16.18 9.41
C ASN A 153 9.98 15.39 9.62
N TRP A 154 9.42 14.86 8.52
CA TRP A 154 8.21 14.06 8.56
C TRP A 154 8.50 12.58 8.84
N PHE A 155 7.64 11.95 9.65
CA PHE A 155 7.65 10.53 9.95
C PHE A 155 6.21 9.99 10.01
N PRO A 156 5.96 8.75 9.55
CA PRO A 156 4.64 8.12 9.66
C PRO A 156 4.29 7.81 11.11
N GLY A 157 3.02 7.98 11.48
CA GLY A 157 2.51 7.73 12.83
C GLY A 157 1.68 6.45 12.95
N ILE A 158 1.16 5.92 11.85
CA ILE A 158 0.23 4.80 11.82
C ILE A 158 0.88 3.60 11.11
N SER A 159 1.33 2.65 11.92
CA SER A 159 1.81 1.36 11.41
C SER A 159 0.66 0.48 10.92
N LEU A 160 0.96 -0.47 10.03
CA LEU A 160 0.00 -1.48 9.61
C LEU A 160 -0.62 -2.24 10.80
N GLU A 161 0.18 -2.58 11.81
CA GLU A 161 -0.31 -3.24 13.02
C GLU A 161 -1.32 -2.36 13.76
N HIS A 162 -1.00 -1.08 13.98
CA HIS A 162 -1.90 -0.16 14.65
C HIS A 162 -3.23 -0.04 13.90
N ALA A 163 -3.17 0.08 12.58
CA ALA A 163 -4.38 0.17 11.77
C ALA A 163 -5.23 -1.10 11.81
N LEU A 164 -4.61 -2.27 11.71
CA LEU A 164 -5.35 -3.55 11.75
C LEU A 164 -5.98 -3.79 13.13
N ARG A 165 -5.31 -3.41 14.23
CA ARG A 165 -5.87 -3.53 15.60
C ARG A 165 -7.06 -2.62 15.82
N ASN A 166 -7.04 -1.42 15.25
CA ASN A 166 -8.04 -0.38 15.50
C ASN A 166 -9.08 -0.24 14.37
N GLY A 167 -8.99 -1.05 13.31
CA GLY A 167 -9.90 -1.00 12.16
C GLY A 167 -9.78 0.29 11.34
N LEU A 168 -8.56 0.83 11.19
CA LEU A 168 -8.27 2.06 10.44
C LEU A 168 -7.97 1.77 8.96
N PHE A 169 -8.87 1.03 8.28
CA PHE A 169 -8.69 0.62 6.88
C PHE A 169 -10.01 0.40 6.14
#